data_AF-A0A564M3Y1-F1
#
_entry.id   AF-A0A564M3Y1-F1
#
_cell.length_a   1.000
_cell.length_b   1.000
_cell.length_c   1.000
_cell.angle_alpha   90.00
_cell.angle_beta   90.00
_cell.angle_gamma   90.00
#
_symmetry.space_group_name_H-M   'P 1'
#
loop_
_entity.id
_entity.type
_entity.pdbx_description
1 polymer ?
#
loop_
_entity_poly.entity_id
_entity_poly.type
_entity_poly.pdbx_seq_one_letter_code
_entity_poly.pdbx_strand_id
1 'polypeptide(L)'
;MTLKMTFDFNGVTVTDGVLNVIMPSISTDQTTLNFGLAYRASESDPLLNSETYSCPYDVDGPDPFTQAYNFIKSLSQFSDAVEI
;
A
#
# COMPACT_ATOMS: atom_id res chain seq x y z
N MET A 1 9.53 -1.09 4.09
CA MET A 1 8.41 -0.63 4.92
C MET A 1 7.26 -1.59 4.70
N THR A 2 6.56 -1.93 5.79
CA THR A 2 5.38 -2.77 5.79
C THR A 2 4.34 -2.11 6.70
N LEU A 3 3.06 -2.17 6.32
CA LEU A 3 1.97 -1.70 7.17
C LEU A 3 1.24 -2.90 7.78
N LYS A 4 0.77 -2.75 9.01
CA LYS A 4 -0.02 -3.74 9.73
C LYS A 4 -1.37 -3.16 10.09
N MET A 5 -2.45 -3.85 9.72
CA MET A 5 -3.81 -3.38 9.93
C MET A 5 -4.81 -4.54 9.98
N THR A 6 -5.88 -4.39 10.75
CA THR A 6 -7.03 -5.30 10.69
C THR A 6 -7.94 -4.93 9.51
N PHE A 7 -8.30 -5.90 8.68
CA PHE A 7 -9.21 -5.70 7.54
C PHE A 7 -10.17 -6.87 7.35
N ASP A 8 -11.28 -6.64 6.65
CA ASP A 8 -12.20 -7.71 6.23
C ASP A 8 -11.78 -8.28 4.87
N PHE A 9 -11.83 -9.61 4.77
CA PHE A 9 -11.69 -10.31 3.50
C PHE A 9 -12.80 -11.34 3.35
N ASN A 10 -13.77 -11.06 2.48
CA ASN A 10 -14.91 -11.92 2.19
C ASN A 10 -15.70 -12.35 3.46
N GLY A 11 -15.90 -11.42 4.40
CA GLY A 11 -16.60 -11.68 5.66
C GLY A 11 -15.74 -12.36 6.74
N VAL A 12 -14.44 -12.50 6.51
CA VAL A 12 -13.46 -12.97 7.49
C VAL A 12 -12.60 -11.79 7.94
N THR A 13 -12.62 -11.50 9.24
CA THR A 13 -11.75 -10.49 9.83
C THR A 13 -10.32 -11.00 9.93
N VAL A 14 -9.42 -10.43 9.13
CA VAL A 14 -7.97 -10.66 9.22
C VAL A 14 -7.43 -9.67 10.25
N THR A 15 -7.19 -10.15 11.46
CA THR A 15 -6.55 -9.35 12.50
C THR A 15 -5.07 -9.23 12.20
N ASP A 16 -4.49 -8.05 12.40
CA ASP A 16 -3.04 -7.89 12.34
C ASP A 16 -2.42 -8.25 10.98
N GLY A 17 -3.20 -8.13 9.91
CA GLY A 17 -2.78 -8.45 8.55
C GLY A 17 -1.74 -7.45 8.02
N VAL A 18 -1.04 -7.89 6.99
CA VAL A 18 0.10 -7.19 6.40
C VAL A 18 -0.29 -6.54 5.07
N LEU A 19 0.05 -5.26 4.92
CA LEU A 19 -0.17 -4.44 3.75
C LEU A 19 1.19 -4.01 3.17
N ASN A 20 1.42 -4.29 1.88
CA ASN A 20 2.65 -3.91 1.19
C ASN A 20 2.37 -3.19 -0.14
N VAL A 21 3.07 -2.08 -0.37
CA VAL A 21 3.17 -1.50 -1.71
C VAL A 21 3.94 -2.46 -2.62
N ILE A 22 3.38 -2.75 -3.78
CA ILE A 22 3.96 -3.62 -4.80
C ILE A 22 3.95 -2.93 -6.17
N MET A 23 4.96 -3.24 -6.98
CA MET A 23 5.07 -2.85 -8.39
C MET A 23 4.79 -1.35 -8.67
N PRO A 24 5.47 -0.41 -7.98
CA PRO A 24 5.36 0.99 -8.33
C PRO A 24 5.84 1.24 -9.77
N SER A 25 5.10 2.06 -10.50
CA SER A 25 5.33 2.42 -11.88
C SER A 25 5.04 3.91 -12.09
N ILE A 26 6.03 4.63 -12.61
CA ILE A 26 5.94 6.06 -12.90
C ILE A 26 5.41 6.23 -14.33
N SER A 27 4.44 7.12 -14.50
CA SER A 27 3.89 7.45 -15.82
C SER A 27 4.96 8.06 -16.75
N THR A 28 4.75 7.98 -18.07
CA THR A 28 5.71 8.47 -19.08
C THR A 28 6.02 9.96 -18.95
N ASP A 29 5.03 10.76 -18.52
CA ASP A 29 5.17 12.20 -18.28
C ASP A 29 5.78 12.54 -16.90
N GLN A 30 6.10 11.52 -16.10
CA GLN A 30 6.69 11.64 -14.76
C GLN A 30 5.84 12.45 -13.77
N THR A 31 4.52 12.47 -13.94
CA THR A 31 3.61 13.20 -13.05
C THR A 31 2.86 12.29 -12.08
N THR A 32 2.74 11.00 -12.39
CA THR A 32 1.88 10.06 -11.69
C THR A 32 2.63 8.80 -11.29
N LEU A 33 2.44 8.38 -10.04
CA LEU A 33 2.92 7.13 -9.51
C LEU A 33 1.75 6.17 -9.34
N ASN A 34 1.77 5.05 -10.05
CA ASN A 34 0.81 3.96 -9.96
C ASN A 34 1.43 2.81 -9.19
N PHE A 35 0.68 2.16 -8.31
CA PHE A 35 1.19 1.04 -7.52
C PHE A 35 0.06 0.13 -7.06
N GLY A 36 0.39 -1.10 -6.71
CA GLY A 36 -0.52 -2.01 -6.01
C GLY A 36 -0.32 -1.94 -4.50
N LEU A 37 -1.39 -2.15 -3.75
CA LEU A 37 -1.36 -2.43 -2.31
C LEU A 37 -1.82 -3.87 -2.10
N ALA A 38 -0.89 -4.72 -1.73
CA ALA A 38 -1.10 -6.14 -1.45
C ALA A 38 -1.54 -6.34 -0.01
N TYR A 39 -2.60 -7.13 0.19
CA TYR A 39 -3.13 -7.52 1.49
C TYR A 39 -2.83 -9.00 1.75
N ARG A 40 -2.26 -9.32 2.90
CA ARG A 40 -1.89 -10.68 3.33
C ARG A 40 -2.20 -10.90 4.80
N ALA A 41 -2.32 -12.16 5.21
CA ALA A 41 -2.38 -12.50 6.64
C ALA A 41 -1.01 -12.35 7.32
N SER A 42 0.08 -12.70 6.63
CA SER A 42 1.46 -12.45 7.04
C SER A 42 2.37 -12.24 5.81
N GLU A 43 3.61 -11.80 6.01
CA GLU A 43 4.56 -11.60 4.89
C GLU A 43 4.86 -12.87 4.09
N SER A 44 4.80 -14.04 4.73
CA SER A 44 5.03 -15.33 4.08
C SER A 44 3.78 -15.94 3.43
N ASP A 45 2.60 -15.40 3.72
CA ASP A 45 1.35 -15.97 3.23
C ASP A 45 1.04 -15.54 1.79
N PRO A 46 0.22 -16.32 1.07
CA PRO A 46 -0.31 -15.91 -0.23
C PRO A 46 -1.05 -14.58 -0.16
N LEU A 47 -1.09 -13.90 -1.31
CA LEU A 47 -1.88 -12.69 -1.50
C LEU A 47 -3.38 -13.00 -1.29
N LEU A 48 -4.03 -12.26 -0.39
CA LEU A 48 -5.48 -12.34 -0.18
C LEU A 48 -6.21 -11.42 -1.15
N ASN A 49 -5.79 -10.15 -1.20
CA ASN A 49 -6.35 -9.13 -2.07
C ASN A 49 -5.23 -8.21 -2.58
N SER A 50 -5.47 -7.52 -3.69
CA SER A 50 -4.63 -6.40 -4.14
C SER A 50 -5.50 -5.32 -4.75
N GLU A 51 -5.19 -4.09 -4.40
CA GLU A 51 -5.85 -2.91 -4.93
C GLU A 51 -4.84 -2.03 -5.65
N THR A 52 -5.28 -1.34 -6.70
CA THR A 52 -4.42 -0.41 -7.44
C THR A 52 -4.73 1.01 -7.01
N TYR A 53 -3.67 1.76 -6.70
CA TYR A 53 -3.72 3.16 -6.34
C TYR A 53 -2.86 3.99 -7.29
N SER A 54 -3.20 5.27 -7.38
CA SER A 54 -2.43 6.27 -8.11
C SER A 54 -2.32 7.54 -7.28
N CYS A 55 -1.14 8.16 -7.28
CA CYS A 55 -0.89 9.43 -6.60
C CYS A 55 0.05 10.32 -7.43
N PRO A 56 0.14 11.63 -7.15
CA PRO A 56 1.15 12.48 -7.76
C PRO A 56 2.56 11.95 -7.48
N TYR A 57 3.42 11.95 -8.51
CA TYR A 57 4.83 11.59 -8.38
C TYR A 57 5.68 12.86 -8.24
N ASP A 58 6.52 12.88 -7.22
CA ASP A 58 7.54 13.92 -7.02
C ASP A 58 8.91 13.39 -7.44
N VAL A 59 9.48 13.90 -8.52
CA VAL A 59 10.79 13.46 -9.05
C VAL A 59 11.95 13.87 -8.15
N ASP A 60 11.79 14.96 -7.39
CA ASP A 60 12.79 15.48 -6.46
C ASP A 60 12.57 14.97 -5.02
N GLY A 61 11.49 14.20 -4.81
CA GLY A 61 11.09 13.64 -3.53
C GLY A 61 11.80 12.32 -3.17
N PRO A 62 11.30 11.62 -2.13
CA PRO A 62 11.78 10.29 -1.75
C PRO A 62 11.60 9.24 -2.86
N ASP A 63 12.10 8.02 -2.65
CA ASP A 63 11.89 6.94 -3.61
C ASP A 63 10.38 6.61 -3.81
N PRO A 64 9.99 6.01 -4.95
CA PRO A 64 8.58 5.75 -5.26
C PRO A 64 7.85 4.89 -4.23
N PHE A 65 8.52 3.92 -3.58
CA PHE A 65 7.86 3.13 -2.54
C PHE A 65 7.53 4.02 -1.35
N THR A 66 8.48 4.85 -0.90
CA THR A 66 8.26 5.79 0.19
C THR A 66 7.11 6.77 -0.10
N GLN A 67 7.04 7.32 -1.31
CA GLN A 67 5.93 8.19 -1.71
C GLN A 67 4.57 7.46 -1.70
N ALA A 68 4.51 6.24 -2.24
CA ALA A 68 3.29 5.43 -2.23
C ALA A 68 2.81 5.13 -0.81
N TYR A 69 3.70 4.74 0.11
CA TYR A 69 3.34 4.50 1.51
C TYR A 69 2.87 5.78 2.21
N ASN A 70 3.49 6.93 1.92
CA ASN A 70 3.02 8.21 2.46
C ASN A 70 1.62 8.55 1.98
N PHE A 71 1.31 8.29 0.70
CA PHE A 71 -0.04 8.45 0.18
C PHE A 71 -1.02 7.51 0.87
N ILE A 72 -0.70 6.22 1.00
CA ILE A 72 -1.56 5.24 1.71
C ILE A 72 -1.84 5.70 3.14
N LYS A 73 -0.82 6.11 3.89
CA LYS A 73 -0.97 6.63 5.26
C LYS A 73 -1.80 7.91 5.35
N SER A 74 -1.94 8.66 4.25
CA SER A 74 -2.76 9.88 4.20
C SER A 74 -4.26 9.59 4.02
N LEU A 75 -4.63 8.39 3.56
CA LEU A 75 -6.02 8.02 3.35
C LEU A 75 -6.66 7.60 4.68
N SER A 76 -7.84 8.13 4.96
CA SER A 76 -8.55 7.89 6.23
C SER A 76 -8.83 6.42 6.52
N GLN A 77 -8.98 5.59 5.48
CA GLN A 77 -9.23 4.16 5.65
C GLN A 77 -8.02 3.39 6.21
N PHE A 78 -6.82 3.97 6.19
CA PHE A 78 -5.61 3.37 6.75
C PHE A 78 -5.10 4.14 7.98
N SER A 79 -5.96 4.93 8.64
CA SER A 79 -5.57 5.72 9.83
C SER A 79 -5.06 4.87 10.99
N ASP A 80 -5.56 3.64 11.08
CA ASP A 80 -5.23 2.70 12.16
C ASP A 80 -4.09 1.74 11.76
N ALA A 81 -3.53 1.91 10.54
CA ALA A 81 -2.41 1.10 10.08
C ALA A 81 -1.11 1.52 10.80
N VAL A 82 -0.38 0.53 11.29
CA VAL A 82 0.89 0.72 12.00
C VAL A 82 2.04 0.27 11.11
N GLU A 83 3.09 1.10 11.02
CA GLU A 83 4.31 0.75 10.30
C GLU A 83 5.17 -0.22 11.13
N ILE A 84 5.65 -1.28 10.49
CA ILE A 84 6.50 -2.34 11.08
C ILE A 84 7.74 -2.63 10.25
#